data_AF-A0A9Q1F649-F1
#
_entry.id   AF-A0A9Q1F649-F1
#
_cell.length_a   1.000
_cell.length_b   1.000
_cell.length_c   1.000
_cell.angle_alpha   90.00
_cell.angle_beta   90.00
_cell.angle_gamma   90.00
#
_symmetry.space_group_name_H-M   'P 1'
#
loop_
_entity.id
_entity.type
_entity.pdbx_description
1 polymer ?
#
loop_
_entity_poly.entity_id
_entity_poly.type
_entity_poly.pdbx_seq_one_letter_code
_entity_poly.pdbx_strand_id
1 'polypeptide(L)'
;MPKLLTPGSVQMKHFTERDKLRLLYTLAVNQHPLLLQMFPGTEGWPFPKYYGSCGRMMVWASTRPIRNAYGSTLETRADIAYQLLHITQGLSSNSLRFLLYYTRVTEDMFATYEDGKLFIVDASTIGIIDQLEGVPPEPKREERRDVFSCLSTSCDCPPPCSYVRPSQSFALLCRDLLPKLLTPQGRAGGTSPRRRGPAARGLRRPGADGRERRGRSPPSDGPAETAAAVQPTVRIPLPRMQVWR
;
A
#
# COMPACT_ATOMS: atom_id res chain seq x y z
N MET A 1 -0.78 -37.00 30.95
CA MET A 1 -0.16 -35.90 30.17
C MET A 1 -1.28 -35.18 29.43
N PRO A 2 -1.76 -34.01 29.88
CA PRO A 2 -2.73 -33.23 29.12
C PRO A 2 -2.02 -32.62 27.90
N LYS A 3 -2.60 -32.81 26.72
CA LYS A 3 -2.14 -32.17 25.48
C LYS A 3 -2.26 -30.66 25.68
N LEU A 4 -1.16 -29.92 25.52
CA LEU A 4 -1.19 -28.47 25.42
C LEU A 4 -2.06 -28.14 24.20
N LEU A 5 -3.30 -27.72 24.42
CA LEU A 5 -4.10 -27.14 23.35
C LEU A 5 -3.57 -25.72 23.14
N THR A 6 -2.82 -25.51 22.07
CA THR A 6 -2.54 -24.15 21.58
C THR A 6 -3.87 -23.46 21.28
N PRO A 7 -4.03 -22.13 21.52
CA PRO A 7 -5.29 -21.44 21.29
C PRO A 7 -5.87 -21.64 19.88
N GLY A 8 -4.99 -21.77 18.87
CA GLY A 8 -5.38 -22.13 17.51
C GLY A 8 -6.06 -23.51 17.40
N SER A 9 -5.61 -24.50 18.18
CA SER A 9 -6.22 -25.84 18.22
C SER A 9 -7.60 -25.87 18.89
N VAL A 10 -7.92 -24.89 19.73
CA VAL A 10 -9.27 -24.73 20.33
C VAL A 10 -10.23 -24.12 19.32
N GLN A 11 -9.79 -23.11 18.55
CA GLN A 11 -10.61 -22.48 17.50
C GLN A 11 -10.87 -23.42 16.30
N MET A 12 -9.94 -24.30 15.94
CA MET A 12 -10.12 -25.26 14.85
C MET A 12 -11.14 -26.38 15.14
N LYS A 13 -11.63 -26.53 16.39
CA LYS A 13 -12.63 -27.56 16.74
C LYS A 13 -13.99 -27.34 16.06
N HIS A 14 -14.31 -26.10 15.71
CA HIS A 14 -15.57 -25.75 15.05
C HIS A 14 -15.51 -25.85 13.52
N PHE A 15 -14.33 -26.13 12.95
CA PHE A 15 -14.16 -26.24 11.51
C PHE A 15 -14.55 -27.63 11.04
N THR A 16 -15.37 -27.71 9.99
CA THR A 16 -15.56 -28.99 9.28
C THR A 16 -14.26 -29.40 8.59
N GLU A 17 -14.09 -30.67 8.23
CA GLU A 17 -12.92 -31.11 7.45
C GLU A 17 -12.76 -30.34 6.14
N ARG A 18 -13.88 -29.94 5.52
CA ARG A 18 -13.86 -29.07 4.34
C ARG A 18 -13.31 -27.69 4.64
N ASP A 19 -13.64 -27.11 5.80
CA ASP A 19 -13.15 -25.79 6.19
C ASP A 19 -11.68 -25.82 6.56
N LYS A 20 -11.22 -26.91 7.21
CA LYS A 20 -9.80 -27.14 7.45
C LYS A 20 -9.02 -27.24 6.13
N LEU A 21 -9.51 -28.04 5.17
CA LEU A 21 -8.87 -28.17 3.86
C LEU A 21 -8.85 -26.84 3.10
N ARG A 22 -9.93 -26.05 3.16
CA ARG A 22 -9.97 -24.70 2.57
C ARG A 22 -8.93 -23.78 3.20
N LEU A 23 -8.86 -23.75 4.53
CA LEU A 23 -7.88 -22.94 5.27
C LEU A 23 -6.44 -23.34 4.91
N LEU A 24 -6.14 -24.65 4.92
CA LEU A 24 -4.81 -25.17 4.57
C LEU A 24 -4.45 -24.84 3.12
N TYR A 25 -5.39 -24.99 2.19
CA TYR A 25 -5.20 -24.62 0.79
C TYR A 25 -4.92 -23.12 0.64
N THR A 26 -5.69 -22.27 1.32
CA THR A 26 -5.47 -20.82 1.29
C THR A 26 -4.09 -20.47 1.85
N LEU A 27 -3.70 -21.04 3.00
CA LEU A 27 -2.36 -20.84 3.57
C LEU A 27 -1.24 -21.28 2.63
N ALA A 28 -1.42 -22.41 1.93
CA ALA A 28 -0.42 -22.94 1.00
C ALA A 28 -0.28 -22.09 -0.28
N VAL A 29 -1.39 -21.54 -0.78
CA VAL A 29 -1.41 -20.84 -2.08
C VAL A 29 -1.18 -19.34 -1.94
N ASN A 30 -1.91 -18.69 -1.02
CA ASN A 30 -1.78 -17.26 -0.75
C ASN A 30 -2.42 -16.90 0.59
N GLN A 31 -1.60 -16.47 1.55
CA GLN A 31 -2.05 -16.04 2.88
C GLN A 31 -2.75 -14.66 2.91
N HIS A 32 -2.62 -13.85 1.86
CA HIS A 32 -3.18 -12.51 1.79
C HIS A 32 -4.68 -12.40 2.16
N PRO A 33 -5.61 -13.23 1.63
CA PRO A 33 -7.01 -13.18 2.01
C PRO A 33 -7.26 -13.47 3.51
N LEU A 34 -6.42 -14.27 4.17
CA LEU A 34 -6.56 -14.54 5.60
C LEU A 34 -6.15 -13.32 6.43
N LEU A 35 -5.08 -12.64 6.04
CA LEU A 35 -4.66 -11.41 6.71
C LEU A 35 -5.72 -10.31 6.64
N LEU A 36 -6.34 -10.14 5.48
CA LEU A 36 -7.40 -9.15 5.29
C LEU A 36 -8.67 -9.47 6.10
N GLN A 37 -8.92 -10.74 6.42
CA GLN A 37 -10.02 -11.17 7.28
C GLN A 37 -9.69 -11.03 8.77
N MET A 38 -8.47 -11.38 9.18
CA MET A 38 -8.03 -11.32 10.58
C MET A 38 -7.76 -9.89 11.06
N PHE A 39 -7.33 -9.02 10.14
CA PHE A 39 -6.95 -7.63 10.41
C PHE A 39 -7.77 -6.71 9.50
N PRO A 40 -9.08 -6.58 9.72
CA PRO A 40 -9.94 -5.89 8.79
C PRO A 40 -9.69 -4.38 8.80
N GLY A 41 -9.63 -3.77 7.61
CA GLY A 41 -9.44 -2.32 7.49
C GLY A 41 -10.54 -1.47 8.15
N THR A 42 -11.74 -2.05 8.33
CA THR A 42 -12.85 -1.42 9.08
C THR A 42 -12.55 -1.25 10.57
N GLU A 43 -11.59 -1.99 11.11
CA GLU A 43 -11.13 -1.88 12.50
C GLU A 43 -9.85 -1.04 12.63
N GLY A 44 -9.49 -0.29 11.58
CA GLY A 44 -8.36 0.62 11.58
C GLY A 44 -7.04 0.02 11.09
N TRP A 45 -7.03 -1.24 10.67
CA TRP A 45 -5.85 -1.85 10.05
C TRP A 45 -5.55 -1.25 8.66
N PRO A 46 -4.28 -1.18 8.24
CA PRO A 46 -3.86 -0.51 7.00
C PRO A 46 -4.09 -1.38 5.74
N PHE A 47 -5.20 -2.11 5.68
CA PHE A 47 -5.59 -2.96 4.56
C PHE A 47 -6.84 -2.42 3.87
N PRO A 48 -7.01 -2.65 2.55
CA PRO A 48 -8.22 -2.25 1.87
C PRO A 48 -9.44 -3.04 2.37
N LYS A 49 -10.64 -2.50 2.15
CA LYS A 49 -11.88 -3.20 2.52
C LYS A 49 -11.98 -4.48 1.69
N TYR A 50 -11.96 -5.63 2.37
CA TYR A 50 -12.08 -6.94 1.77
C TYR A 50 -13.55 -7.34 1.60
N TYR A 51 -13.92 -7.80 0.41
CA TYR A 51 -15.30 -8.20 0.09
C TYR A 51 -15.49 -9.72 0.04
N GLY A 52 -14.41 -10.48 -0.14
CA GLY A 52 -14.47 -11.95 -0.15
C GLY A 52 -13.52 -12.59 -1.16
N SER A 53 -13.58 -13.91 -1.21
CA SER A 53 -12.83 -14.73 -2.16
C SER A 53 -13.64 -15.94 -2.65
N CYS A 54 -13.28 -16.42 -3.83
CA CYS A 54 -13.74 -17.67 -4.41
C CYS A 54 -12.55 -18.42 -4.99
N GLY A 55 -12.10 -19.49 -4.33
CA GLY A 55 -10.87 -20.20 -4.69
C GLY A 55 -9.66 -19.27 -4.61
N ARG A 56 -8.99 -19.05 -5.75
CA ARG A 56 -7.83 -18.14 -5.86
C ARG A 56 -8.21 -16.70 -6.22
N MET A 57 -9.47 -16.46 -6.57
CA MET A 57 -9.95 -15.13 -6.88
C MET A 57 -10.35 -14.42 -5.59
N MET A 58 -9.99 -13.14 -5.46
CA MET A 58 -10.39 -12.33 -4.33
C MET A 58 -10.74 -10.91 -4.76
N VAL A 59 -11.57 -10.26 -3.95
CA VAL A 59 -12.15 -8.94 -4.26
C VAL A 59 -11.97 -8.04 -3.06
N TRP A 60 -11.43 -6.85 -3.30
CA TRP A 60 -11.26 -5.79 -2.33
C TRP A 60 -11.55 -4.43 -2.98
N ALA A 61 -11.61 -3.38 -2.17
CA ALA A 61 -11.85 -2.03 -2.66
C ALA A 61 -10.76 -1.56 -3.66
N SER A 62 -11.18 -0.84 -4.69
CA SER A 62 -10.30 -0.36 -5.75
C SER A 62 -9.27 0.64 -5.23
N THR A 63 -8.02 0.52 -5.66
CA THR A 63 -6.89 1.37 -5.27
C THR A 63 -6.04 1.76 -6.47
N ARG A 64 -5.08 2.69 -6.26
CA ARG A 64 -4.08 3.11 -7.24
C ARG A 64 -2.67 2.74 -6.73
N PRO A 65 -1.90 1.93 -7.46
CA PRO A 65 -0.55 1.52 -7.03
C PRO A 65 0.38 2.71 -6.77
N ILE A 66 1.26 2.63 -5.76
CA ILE A 66 2.15 3.75 -5.40
C ILE A 66 3.10 4.18 -6.51
N ARG A 67 3.43 3.29 -7.46
CA ARG A 67 4.26 3.63 -8.63
C ARG A 67 3.69 4.80 -9.43
N ASN A 68 2.37 4.98 -9.41
CA ASN A 68 1.71 6.11 -10.08
C ASN A 68 2.07 7.47 -9.43
N ALA A 69 2.51 7.47 -8.17
CA ALA A 69 2.92 8.68 -7.46
C ALA A 69 4.41 9.03 -7.66
N TYR A 70 5.24 8.18 -8.29
CA TYR A 70 6.67 8.51 -8.46
C TYR A 70 6.92 9.73 -9.34
N GLY A 71 5.98 10.05 -10.25
CA GLY A 71 5.99 11.26 -11.06
C GLY A 71 5.22 12.45 -10.45
N SER A 72 4.67 12.31 -9.24
CA SER A 72 3.90 13.40 -8.61
C SER A 72 4.79 14.44 -7.94
N THR A 73 4.17 15.50 -7.41
CA THR A 73 4.86 16.55 -6.65
C THR A 73 5.65 15.95 -5.47
N LEU A 74 6.71 16.65 -5.04
CA LEU A 74 7.50 16.22 -3.89
C LEU A 74 6.64 16.12 -2.61
N GLU A 75 5.67 17.02 -2.45
CA GLU A 75 4.73 17.02 -1.34
C GLU A 75 3.94 15.70 -1.27
N THR A 76 3.31 15.27 -2.37
CA THR A 76 2.58 13.99 -2.42
C THR A 76 3.51 12.81 -2.17
N ARG A 77 4.72 12.82 -2.72
CA ARG A 77 5.69 11.73 -2.51
C ARG A 77 6.18 11.66 -1.06
N ALA A 78 6.40 12.81 -0.44
CA ALA A 78 6.81 12.93 0.96
C ALA A 78 5.68 12.49 1.90
N ASP A 79 4.43 12.83 1.58
CA ASP A 79 3.25 12.37 2.32
C ASP A 79 3.12 10.83 2.27
N ILE A 80 3.24 10.22 1.09
CA ILE A 80 3.24 8.75 0.96
C ILE A 80 4.40 8.13 1.76
N ALA A 81 5.60 8.71 1.70
CA ALA A 81 6.74 8.23 2.48
C ALA A 81 6.48 8.31 4.00
N TYR A 82 5.84 9.38 4.46
CA TYR A 82 5.43 9.53 5.85
C TYR A 82 4.40 8.47 6.25
N GLN A 83 3.37 8.26 5.44
CA GLN A 83 2.36 7.23 5.67
C GLN A 83 2.97 5.81 5.70
N LEU A 84 3.92 5.49 4.82
CA LEU A 84 4.65 4.21 4.83
C LEU A 84 5.34 3.95 6.18
N LEU A 85 6.04 4.96 6.70
CA LEU A 85 6.73 4.87 7.99
C LEU A 85 5.74 4.72 9.14
N HIS A 86 4.63 5.47 9.10
CA HIS A 86 3.60 5.41 10.14
C HIS A 86 2.90 4.05 10.18
N ILE A 87 2.50 3.52 9.01
CA ILE A 87 1.94 2.17 8.89
C ILE A 87 2.90 1.13 9.44
N THR A 88 4.18 1.22 9.06
CA THR A 88 5.20 0.25 9.50
C THR A 88 5.40 0.27 11.01
N GLN A 89 5.35 1.45 11.62
CA GLN A 89 5.35 1.58 13.07
C GLN A 89 4.14 0.90 13.70
N GLY A 90 2.92 1.15 13.18
CA GLY A 90 1.68 0.56 13.69
C GLY A 90 1.62 -0.97 13.55
N LEU A 91 2.23 -1.53 12.50
CA LEU A 91 2.37 -2.98 12.35
C LEU A 91 3.26 -3.59 13.45
N SER A 92 4.29 -2.87 13.89
CA SER A 92 5.20 -3.33 14.95
C SER A 92 4.71 -3.08 16.37
N SER A 93 3.83 -2.09 16.55
CA SER A 93 3.31 -1.66 17.84
C SER A 93 1.82 -1.39 17.75
N ASN A 94 1.03 -2.35 18.21
CA ASN A 94 -0.43 -2.28 18.24
C ASN A 94 -0.99 -2.81 19.57
N SER A 95 -2.25 -2.50 19.83
CA SER A 95 -2.97 -2.89 21.05
C SER A 95 -3.14 -4.40 21.20
N LEU A 96 -3.13 -5.15 20.09
CA LEU A 96 -3.32 -6.60 20.08
C LEU A 96 -2.02 -7.38 20.32
N ARG A 97 -0.88 -6.70 20.51
CA ARG A 97 0.42 -7.32 20.80
C ARG A 97 0.87 -8.33 19.72
N PHE A 98 0.46 -8.13 18.47
CA PHE A 98 1.05 -8.83 17.33
C PHE A 98 2.21 -8.00 16.76
N LEU A 99 3.31 -8.64 16.39
CA LEU A 99 4.32 -8.04 15.54
C LEU A 99 4.06 -8.45 14.10
N LEU A 100 3.56 -7.52 13.29
CA LEU A 100 3.45 -7.67 11.85
C LEU A 100 4.71 -7.06 11.21
N TYR A 101 5.36 -7.81 10.33
CA TYR A 101 6.62 -7.38 9.72
C TYR A 101 6.71 -7.78 8.26
N TYR A 102 7.49 -7.03 7.49
CA TYR A 102 7.73 -7.35 6.09
C TYR A 102 8.86 -8.38 5.97
N THR A 103 8.59 -9.47 5.26
CA THR A 103 9.64 -10.40 4.80
C THR A 103 10.28 -9.91 3.50
N ARG A 104 9.49 -9.19 2.69
CA ARG A 104 9.89 -8.56 1.43
C ARG A 104 8.98 -7.36 1.19
N VAL A 105 9.54 -6.32 0.55
CA VAL A 105 8.84 -5.10 0.17
C VAL A 105 8.96 -4.92 -1.35
N THR A 106 7.84 -4.64 -2.01
CA THR A 106 7.78 -4.31 -3.44
C THR A 106 6.85 -3.12 -3.66
N GLU A 107 6.90 -2.50 -4.83
CA GLU A 107 6.06 -1.33 -5.13
C GLU A 107 4.58 -1.67 -5.23
N ASP A 108 4.26 -2.87 -5.72
CA ASP A 108 2.89 -3.34 -5.88
C ASP A 108 2.23 -3.71 -4.54
N MET A 109 3.02 -3.78 -3.46
CA MET A 109 2.53 -4.04 -2.11
C MET A 109 1.67 -2.90 -1.56
N PHE A 110 1.90 -1.67 -2.03
CA PHE A 110 1.24 -0.48 -1.50
C PHE A 110 0.42 0.22 -2.58
N ALA A 111 -0.70 0.78 -2.17
CA ALA A 111 -1.54 1.58 -3.03
C ALA A 111 -2.28 2.65 -2.24
N THR A 112 -2.72 3.70 -2.92
CA THR A 112 -3.54 4.75 -2.32
C THR A 112 -5.00 4.65 -2.77
N TYR A 113 -5.92 5.13 -1.95
CA TYR A 113 -7.26 5.48 -2.43
C TYR A 113 -7.26 6.85 -3.13
N GLU A 114 -8.43 7.24 -3.63
CA GLU A 114 -8.66 8.55 -4.26
C GLU A 114 -8.40 9.72 -3.30
N ASP A 115 -8.56 9.52 -2.00
CA ASP A 115 -8.30 10.52 -0.94
C ASP A 115 -6.80 10.64 -0.58
N GLY A 116 -5.92 9.87 -1.23
CA GLY A 116 -4.48 9.87 -0.98
C GLY A 116 -4.05 9.01 0.22
N LYS A 117 -4.98 8.35 0.91
CA LYS A 117 -4.64 7.47 2.03
C LYS A 117 -4.00 6.17 1.54
N LEU A 118 -2.87 5.81 2.14
CA LEU A 118 -2.05 4.66 1.79
C LEU A 118 -2.50 3.38 2.50
N PHE A 119 -2.47 2.26 1.77
CA PHE A 119 -2.81 0.93 2.27
C PHE A 119 -1.84 -0.12 1.73
N ILE A 120 -1.76 -1.25 2.44
CA ILE A 120 -1.11 -2.47 2.00
C ILE A 120 -2.14 -3.29 1.22
N VAL A 121 -1.91 -3.47 -0.08
CA VAL A 121 -2.80 -4.19 -0.99
C VAL A 121 -2.31 -5.58 -1.35
N ASP A 122 -1.04 -5.89 -1.06
CA ASP A 122 -0.51 -7.25 -1.06
C ASP A 122 0.05 -7.55 0.32
N ALA A 123 -0.50 -8.56 0.98
CA ALA A 123 -0.06 -8.98 2.31
C ALA A 123 0.62 -10.37 2.26
N SER A 124 0.87 -10.90 1.06
CA SER A 124 1.48 -12.23 0.86
C SER A 124 2.87 -12.35 1.48
N THR A 125 3.57 -11.23 1.69
CA THR A 125 4.92 -11.17 2.29
C THR A 125 4.93 -10.59 3.71
N ILE A 126 3.78 -10.48 4.38
CA ILE A 126 3.71 -10.09 5.78
C ILE A 126 3.84 -11.32 6.68
N GLY A 127 4.77 -11.26 7.63
CA GLY A 127 4.88 -12.22 8.73
C GLY A 127 4.19 -11.70 9.98
N ILE A 128 3.74 -12.62 10.84
CA ILE A 128 3.09 -12.33 12.12
C ILE A 128 3.79 -13.10 13.23
N ILE A 129 4.08 -12.40 14.34
CA ILE A 129 4.49 -13.02 15.60
C ILE A 129 3.51 -12.58 16.69
N ASP A 130 2.91 -13.55 17.38
CA ASP A 130 2.16 -13.29 18.60
C ASP A 130 3.15 -13.04 19.75
N GLN A 131 3.13 -11.84 20.35
CA GLN A 131 4.03 -11.50 21.45
C GLN A 131 3.49 -11.91 22.83
N LEU A 132 2.23 -12.34 22.93
CA LEU A 132 1.61 -12.79 24.19
C LEU A 132 1.91 -14.25 24.49
N GLU A 133 1.96 -15.11 23.46
CA GLU A 133 2.30 -16.54 23.62
C GLU A 133 3.78 -16.75 24.01
N GLY A 134 4.60 -15.70 23.95
CA GLY A 134 6.04 -15.78 24.13
C GLY A 134 6.71 -16.54 22.98
N VAL A 135 7.99 -16.28 22.73
CA VAL A 135 8.77 -17.16 21.85
C VAL A 135 8.95 -18.47 22.63
N PRO A 136 8.46 -19.63 22.13
CA PRO A 136 8.69 -20.90 22.81
C PRO A 136 10.20 -21.08 23.02
N PRO A 137 10.67 -21.47 24.22
CA PRO A 137 12.08 -21.78 24.42
C PRO A 137 12.49 -22.87 23.43
N GLU A 138 13.58 -22.63 22.71
CA GLU A 138 14.17 -23.47 21.67
C GLU A 138 13.97 -24.98 21.96
N PRO A 139 13.14 -25.72 21.19
CA PRO A 139 13.30 -27.16 21.15
C PRO A 139 14.67 -27.46 20.53
N LYS A 140 15.42 -28.37 21.14
CA LYS A 140 16.69 -28.88 20.59
C LYS A 140 16.49 -29.18 19.11
N ARG A 141 17.39 -28.65 18.29
CA ARG A 141 17.45 -28.70 16.82
C ARG A 141 17.31 -30.14 16.30
N GLU A 142 16.09 -30.64 16.23
CA GLU A 142 15.70 -31.70 15.30
C GLU A 142 15.21 -30.99 14.05
N GLU A 143 15.75 -31.36 12.89
CA GLU A 143 15.30 -30.92 11.57
C GLU A 143 13.89 -31.45 11.26
N ARG A 144 12.90 -31.08 12.06
CA ARG A 144 11.51 -31.37 11.78
C ARG A 144 11.05 -30.36 10.74
N ARG A 145 11.19 -30.74 9.46
CA ARG A 145 10.47 -30.06 8.37
C ARG A 145 8.99 -30.12 8.71
N ASP A 146 8.39 -28.95 8.82
CA ASP A 146 6.97 -28.80 9.03
C ASP A 146 6.23 -29.33 7.78
N VAL A 147 5.05 -29.94 7.96
CA VAL A 147 4.16 -30.35 6.87
C VAL A 147 3.90 -29.19 5.89
N PHE A 148 3.99 -27.94 6.36
CA PHE A 148 3.84 -26.72 5.58
C PHE A 148 5.10 -26.28 4.82
N SER A 149 6.29 -26.81 5.14
CA SER A 149 7.55 -26.40 4.52
C SER A 149 7.63 -26.69 3.01
N CYS A 150 6.77 -27.58 2.48
CA CYS A 150 6.73 -27.94 1.06
C CYS A 150 5.35 -27.69 0.42
N LEU A 151 4.42 -27.00 1.09
CA LEU A 151 3.09 -26.74 0.50
C LEU A 151 3.11 -25.56 -0.48
N SER A 152 4.13 -24.71 -0.45
CA SER A 152 4.43 -23.73 -1.50
C SER A 152 5.27 -24.37 -2.61
N THR A 153 5.01 -23.98 -3.87
CA THR A 153 5.67 -24.51 -5.08
C THR A 153 7.20 -24.38 -5.10
N SER A 154 7.76 -23.54 -4.24
CA SER A 154 9.19 -23.35 -4.00
C SER A 154 9.51 -23.64 -2.53
N CYS A 155 10.37 -24.63 -2.28
CA CYS A 155 10.85 -25.00 -0.94
C CYS A 155 11.92 -24.03 -0.39
N ASP A 156 11.86 -22.76 -0.79
CA ASP A 156 12.77 -21.73 -0.28
C ASP A 156 12.35 -21.39 1.14
N CYS A 157 13.16 -21.81 2.13
CA CYS A 157 12.93 -21.43 3.52
C CYS A 157 13.02 -19.89 3.65
N PRO A 158 11.97 -19.21 4.16
CA PRO A 158 12.08 -17.82 4.57
C PRO A 158 13.23 -17.65 5.60
N PRO A 159 13.70 -16.40 5.84
CA PRO A 159 14.71 -16.15 6.87
C PRO A 159 14.36 -16.87 8.18
N PRO A 160 15.35 -17.34 8.95
CA PRO A 160 15.13 -18.27 10.05
C PRO A 160 14.03 -17.77 10.98
N CYS A 161 12.98 -18.61 11.13
CA CYS A 161 11.78 -18.32 11.91
C CYS A 161 12.04 -18.10 13.41
N SER A 162 13.30 -18.20 13.87
CA SER A 162 13.68 -18.03 15.27
C SER A 162 13.78 -16.57 15.70
N TYR A 163 14.11 -15.65 14.78
CA TYR A 163 14.30 -14.25 15.15
C TYR A 163 14.13 -13.27 13.98
N VAL A 164 13.33 -12.24 14.21
CA VAL A 164 13.13 -11.11 13.30
C VAL A 164 13.71 -9.86 13.96
N ARG A 165 14.58 -9.15 13.23
CA ARG A 165 15.14 -7.89 13.75
C ARG A 165 14.03 -6.84 13.84
N PRO A 166 13.92 -6.09 14.95
CA PRO A 166 12.92 -5.03 15.09
C PRO A 166 12.96 -3.98 13.97
N SER A 167 14.16 -3.71 13.43
CA SER A 167 14.38 -2.74 12.35
C SER A 167 14.16 -3.30 10.94
N GLN A 168 13.83 -4.58 10.77
CA GLN A 168 13.77 -5.24 9.46
C GLN A 168 12.81 -4.53 8.48
N SER A 169 11.56 -4.31 8.90
CA SER A 169 10.56 -3.67 8.04
C SER A 169 10.99 -2.27 7.61
N PHE A 170 11.53 -1.48 8.54
CA PHE A 170 12.09 -0.16 8.23
C PHE A 170 13.27 -0.24 7.26
N ALA A 171 14.20 -1.16 7.49
CA ALA A 171 15.36 -1.35 6.61
C ALA A 171 14.95 -1.72 5.18
N LEU A 172 13.92 -2.57 5.02
CA LEU A 172 13.37 -2.92 3.71
C LEU A 172 12.73 -1.71 3.02
N LEU A 173 11.93 -0.90 3.73
CA LEU A 173 11.37 0.33 3.16
C LEU A 173 12.46 1.32 2.73
N CYS A 174 13.45 1.55 3.59
CA CYS A 174 14.58 2.46 3.33
C CYS A 174 15.41 2.03 2.13
N ARG A 175 15.55 0.72 1.91
CA ARG A 175 16.31 0.17 0.78
C ARG A 175 15.50 0.18 -0.51
N ASP A 176 14.23 -0.25 -0.46
CA ASP A 176 13.50 -0.67 -1.66
C ASP A 176 12.48 0.36 -2.18
N LEU A 177 11.94 1.23 -1.31
CA LEU A 177 10.86 2.18 -1.66
C LEU A 177 11.19 3.64 -1.44
N LEU A 178 11.74 4.02 -0.28
CA LEU A 178 11.96 5.42 0.06
C LEU A 178 12.89 6.15 -0.93
N PRO A 179 13.96 5.53 -1.48
CA PRO A 179 14.79 6.20 -2.48
C PRO A 179 13.98 6.58 -3.73
N LYS A 180 13.04 5.75 -4.16
CA LYS A 180 12.22 6.00 -5.36
C LYS A 180 11.23 7.14 -5.13
N LEU A 181 10.71 7.27 -3.90
CA LEU A 181 9.81 8.35 -3.50
C LEU A 181 10.54 9.67 -3.29
N LEU A 182 11.70 9.66 -2.64
CA LEU A 182 12.35 10.87 -2.12
C LEU A 182 13.50 11.39 -2.97
N THR A 183 13.99 10.62 -3.94
CA THR A 183 15.03 11.13 -4.84
C THR A 183 14.49 12.35 -5.59
N PRO A 184 15.22 13.47 -5.60
CA PRO A 184 14.87 14.61 -6.43
C PRO A 184 14.79 14.13 -7.88
N GLN A 185 13.61 14.24 -8.48
CA GLN A 185 13.47 14.12 -9.93
C GLN A 185 14.29 15.28 -10.50
N GLY A 186 15.51 14.97 -10.97
CA GLY A 186 16.45 15.97 -11.41
C GLY A 186 15.81 16.85 -12.47
N ARG A 187 16.04 18.16 -12.36
CA ARG A 187 16.05 19.06 -13.51
C ARG A 187 17.05 18.51 -14.54
N ALA A 188 16.63 17.57 -15.37
CA ALA A 188 17.31 17.22 -16.60
C ALA A 188 16.94 18.30 -17.61
N GLY A 189 17.75 19.37 -17.66
CA GLY A 189 17.65 20.43 -18.63
C GLY A 189 18.02 21.80 -18.06
N GLY A 190 19.32 22.12 -17.98
CA GLY A 190 19.73 23.48 -17.66
C GLY A 190 21.13 23.71 -17.11
N THR A 191 22.13 22.89 -17.44
CA THR A 191 23.55 23.28 -17.24
C THR A 191 24.29 23.21 -18.56
N SER A 192 24.08 24.24 -19.38
CA SER A 192 25.03 24.61 -20.42
C SER A 192 26.27 25.23 -19.75
N PRO A 193 27.50 24.85 -20.12
CA PRO A 193 28.70 25.44 -19.55
C PRO A 193 28.80 26.91 -19.99
N ARG A 194 28.68 27.82 -19.03
CA ARG A 194 28.96 29.25 -19.19
C ARG A 194 30.40 29.43 -19.68
N ARG A 195 30.58 29.74 -20.96
CA ARG A 195 31.78 30.43 -21.46
C ARG A 195 31.83 31.83 -20.82
N ARG A 196 32.97 32.17 -20.22
CA ARG A 196 33.28 33.51 -19.69
C ARG A 196 33.83 34.42 -20.81
N GLY A 197 33.30 35.65 -20.84
CA GLY A 197 33.99 36.89 -21.20
C GLY A 197 33.68 37.50 -22.58
N PRO A 198 33.83 38.83 -22.78
CA PRO A 198 33.76 39.95 -21.82
C PRO A 198 32.77 41.07 -22.27
N ALA A 199 32.73 42.13 -21.46
CA ALA A 199 31.79 43.25 -21.44
C ALA A 199 31.78 44.17 -22.67
N ALA A 200 30.62 44.80 -22.93
CA ALA A 200 30.55 46.15 -23.50
C ALA A 200 29.26 46.88 -23.04
N ARG A 201 29.44 48.16 -22.71
CA ARG A 201 28.46 49.16 -22.21
C ARG A 201 27.52 49.66 -23.31
N GLY A 202 26.37 50.21 -22.88
CA GLY A 202 25.60 51.24 -23.61
C GLY A 202 24.10 51.15 -23.33
N LEU A 203 23.56 51.90 -22.36
CA LEU A 203 22.97 53.25 -22.48
C LEU A 203 21.53 53.31 -23.04
N ARG A 204 20.64 53.87 -22.18
CA ARG A 204 19.42 54.67 -22.43
C ARG A 204 18.05 53.99 -22.68
N ARG A 205 17.13 54.23 -21.72
CA ARG A 205 15.69 54.58 -21.88
C ARG A 205 15.57 56.09 -22.25
N PRO A 206 14.40 56.71 -22.63
CA PRO A 206 13.01 56.40 -22.22
C PRO A 206 11.84 56.76 -23.20
N GLY A 207 10.59 56.50 -22.74
CA GLY A 207 9.33 57.19 -23.10
C GLY A 207 8.55 56.61 -24.30
N ALA A 208 7.23 56.71 -24.45
CA ALA A 208 6.08 57.18 -23.67
C ALA A 208 4.80 56.81 -24.47
N ASP A 209 3.61 57.13 -23.94
CA ASP A 209 2.25 57.05 -24.53
C ASP A 209 1.58 55.66 -24.63
N GLY A 210 0.36 55.40 -24.13
CA GLY A 210 -0.71 56.28 -23.68
C GLY A 210 -1.88 56.26 -24.67
N ARG A 211 -2.91 55.41 -24.45
CA ARG A 211 -4.32 55.79 -24.65
C ARG A 211 -5.36 54.74 -24.24
N GLU A 212 -6.23 55.22 -23.38
CA GLU A 212 -7.56 54.78 -22.96
C GLU A 212 -8.59 54.80 -24.12
N ARG A 213 -9.57 53.87 -24.11
CA ARG A 213 -11.01 54.15 -24.36
C ARG A 213 -11.93 52.91 -24.17
N ARG A 214 -12.71 52.99 -23.09
CA ARG A 214 -14.19 52.84 -22.96
C ARG A 214 -14.92 51.77 -23.80
N GLY A 215 -15.45 50.76 -23.10
CA GLY A 215 -16.87 50.68 -22.70
C GLY A 215 -17.89 50.08 -23.69
N ARG A 216 -18.59 49.02 -23.25
CA ARG A 216 -20.07 48.90 -23.17
C ARG A 216 -20.50 47.46 -22.81
N SER A 217 -21.40 47.35 -21.85
CA SER A 217 -22.38 46.27 -21.62
C SER A 217 -23.75 46.94 -21.45
N PRO A 218 -24.87 46.21 -21.24
CA PRO A 218 -25.54 45.15 -22.02
C PRO A 218 -26.92 45.67 -22.52
N PRO A 219 -27.91 44.84 -22.93
CA PRO A 219 -28.99 44.41 -21.99
C PRO A 219 -29.60 43.00 -22.34
N SER A 220 -30.11 42.18 -21.40
CA SER A 220 -31.46 42.06 -20.77
C SER A 220 -32.30 40.85 -21.23
N ASP A 221 -32.64 40.00 -20.25
CA ASP A 221 -33.93 39.34 -19.92
C ASP A 221 -34.64 38.26 -20.79
N GLY A 222 -34.65 37.03 -20.24
CA GLY A 222 -35.84 36.17 -19.94
C GLY A 222 -36.40 35.20 -21.00
N PRO A 223 -37.23 34.17 -20.65
CA PRO A 223 -37.54 33.59 -19.33
C PRO A 223 -37.25 32.06 -19.24
N ALA A 224 -37.50 31.51 -18.05
CA ALA A 224 -37.32 30.12 -17.65
C ALA A 224 -38.35 29.16 -18.28
N GLU A 225 -37.88 27.96 -18.67
CA GLU A 225 -38.74 26.81 -18.93
C GLU A 225 -38.23 25.60 -18.15
N THR A 226 -39.15 25.00 -17.41
CA THR A 226 -38.96 23.89 -16.47
C THR A 226 -38.95 22.58 -17.24
N ALA A 227 -37.78 21.95 -17.38
CA ALA A 227 -37.66 20.59 -17.92
C ALA A 227 -37.27 19.62 -16.81
N ALA A 228 -38.10 18.60 -16.64
CA ALA A 228 -38.00 17.55 -15.63
C ALA A 228 -36.63 16.84 -15.64
N ALA A 229 -36.05 16.68 -14.45
CA ALA A 229 -34.83 15.95 -14.22
C ALA A 229 -35.04 14.44 -14.48
N VAL A 230 -34.54 13.95 -15.62
CA VAL A 230 -34.27 12.53 -15.82
C VAL A 230 -32.98 12.21 -15.06
N GLN A 231 -33.07 11.38 -14.03
CA GLN A 231 -31.91 10.92 -13.28
C GLN A 231 -30.94 10.17 -14.22
N PRO A 232 -29.66 10.57 -14.31
CA PRO A 232 -28.68 9.78 -15.03
C PRO A 232 -28.40 8.51 -14.22
N THR A 233 -28.69 7.35 -14.82
CA THR A 233 -28.25 6.06 -14.30
C THR A 233 -26.72 6.07 -14.24
N VAL A 234 -26.19 6.22 -13.03
CA VAL A 234 -24.74 6.13 -12.76
C VAL A 234 -24.31 4.71 -13.10
N ARG A 235 -23.71 4.54 -14.29
CA ARG A 235 -22.95 3.33 -14.61
C ARG A 235 -21.71 3.33 -13.73
N ILE A 236 -21.77 2.58 -12.65
CA ILE A 236 -20.60 2.27 -11.82
C ILE A 236 -19.61 1.53 -12.72
N PRO A 237 -18.39 2.06 -12.96
CA PRO A 237 -17.37 1.33 -13.69
C PRO A 237 -17.02 0.06 -12.90
N LEU A 238 -17.12 -1.10 -13.56
CA LEU A 238 -16.67 -2.36 -12.98
C LEU A 238 -15.18 -2.23 -12.62
N PRO A 239 -14.76 -2.62 -11.40
CA PRO A 239 -13.35 -2.57 -11.02
C PRO A 239 -12.54 -3.44 -11.98
N ARG A 240 -11.41 -2.92 -12.45
CA ARG A 240 -10.44 -3.69 -13.23
C ARG A 240 -9.95 -4.85 -12.36
N MET A 241 -10.41 -6.06 -12.67
CA MET A 241 -9.96 -7.29 -12.05
C MET A 241 -8.46 -7.45 -12.30
N GLN A 242 -7.67 -7.38 -11.23
CA GLN A 242 -6.30 -7.88 -11.27
C GLN A 242 -6.34 -9.36 -10.89
N VAL A 243 -6.12 -10.21 -11.89
CA VAL A 243 -5.93 -11.64 -11.70
C VAL A 243 -4.51 -11.84 -11.23
N TRP A 244 -4.34 -12.26 -9.97
CA TRP A 244 -3.07 -12.78 -9.50
C TRP A 244 -2.82 -14.14 -10.17
N ARG A 245 -1.71 -14.26 -10.90
CA ARG A 245 -1.19 -15.54 -11.39
C ARG A 245 -0.23 -16.13 -10.38
#